data_AF-A0A382GHG9-F1
#
_entry.id   AF-A0A382GHG9-F1
#
_cell.length_a   1.000
_cell.length_b   1.000
_cell.length_c   1.000
_cell.angle_alpha   90.00
_cell.angle_beta   90.00
_cell.angle_gamma   90.00
#
_symmetry.space_group_name_H-M   'P 1'
#
loop_
_entity.id
_entity.type
_entity.pdbx_description
1 polymer ?
#
loop_
_entity_poly.entity_id
_entity_poly.type
_entity_poly.pdbx_seq_one_letter_code
_entity_poly.pdbx_strand_id
1 'polypeptide(L)'
;VAETYGRLQAPIHYVPGNHDCDAQTGSFDSLFSAFTMPQILDVVDVAPGVRLALANLYHRDPVTGHWTQELDEALRVADLAAKKDGAALLLVLHEWIVPGHVRPGDDYDTGCVVHADRLRATLVECSSVVATFSGHRHVNRLRLWRDIVLVDTACLVGHPLGFREITLDNDGFLQSRFHVLDCPQLLASSRARCSNEMNQHYAGEELDRNGVVLAPRYQQITGG
;
A
#
# COMPACT_ATOMS: atom_id res chain seq x y z
N VAL A 1 7.16 -12.63 17.77
CA VAL A 1 7.29 -11.82 16.53
C VAL A 1 8.74 -11.72 16.08
N ALA A 2 9.63 -11.02 16.80
CA ALA A 2 11.03 -10.84 16.36
C ALA A 2 11.78 -12.16 16.07
N GLU A 3 11.60 -13.21 16.87
CA GLU A 3 12.23 -14.51 16.60
C GLU A 3 11.66 -15.21 15.34
N THR A 4 10.36 -15.05 15.08
CA THR A 4 9.66 -15.62 13.93
C THR A 4 10.07 -14.94 12.61
N TYR A 5 10.20 -13.62 12.61
CA TYR A 5 10.51 -12.83 11.41
C TYR A 5 12.00 -12.46 11.29
N GLY A 6 12.80 -12.59 12.35
CA GLY A 6 14.23 -12.23 12.37
C GLY A 6 15.13 -13.13 11.54
N ARG A 7 14.58 -14.20 10.94
CA ARG A 7 15.26 -15.11 10.01
C ARG A 7 14.77 -14.96 8.57
N LEU A 8 13.83 -14.06 8.30
CA LEU A 8 13.38 -13.81 6.93
C LEU A 8 14.50 -13.17 6.14
N GLN A 9 15.13 -13.96 5.29
CA GLN A 9 15.94 -13.47 4.18
C GLN A 9 14.99 -13.17 3.00
N ALA A 10 14.15 -12.17 3.18
CA ALA A 10 13.27 -11.67 2.13
C ALA A 10 13.91 -10.43 1.48
N PRO A 11 13.78 -10.25 0.15
CA PRO A 11 14.08 -8.98 -0.49
C PRO A 11 13.31 -7.84 0.18
N ILE A 12 13.94 -6.67 0.29
CA ILE A 12 13.32 -5.47 0.83
C ILE A 12 13.15 -4.48 -0.32
N HIS A 13 11.93 -3.97 -0.45
CA HIS A 13 11.57 -2.98 -1.44
C HIS A 13 11.06 -1.72 -0.74
N TYR A 14 11.40 -0.57 -1.31
CA TYR A 14 11.10 0.73 -0.71
C TYR A 14 10.25 1.55 -1.66
N VAL A 15 9.29 2.28 -1.10
CA VAL A 15 8.52 3.32 -1.76
C VAL A 15 8.59 4.55 -0.86
N PRO A 16 8.96 5.74 -1.39
CA PRO A 16 9.04 6.94 -0.58
C PRO A 16 7.66 7.42 -0.12
N GLY A 17 7.61 7.95 1.09
CA GLY A 17 6.50 8.73 1.63
C GLY A 17 6.82 10.21 1.73
N ASN A 18 5.79 11.02 1.97
CA ASN A 18 5.88 12.49 2.07
C ASN A 18 6.79 13.02 3.19
N HIS A 19 7.22 12.15 4.11
CA HIS A 19 8.11 12.51 5.23
C HIS A 19 9.53 11.97 5.07
N ASP A 20 9.84 11.28 3.98
CA ASP A 20 11.18 10.72 3.76
C ASP A 20 12.13 11.71 3.07
N CYS A 21 11.63 12.87 2.63
CA CYS A 21 12.47 13.97 2.17
C CYS A 21 13.15 14.69 3.34
N ASP A 22 14.27 15.33 3.06
CA ASP A 22 14.92 16.22 4.01
C ASP A 22 13.94 17.34 4.44
N ALA A 23 13.73 17.48 5.75
CA ALA A 23 12.70 18.38 6.29
C ALA A 23 12.99 19.87 6.07
N GLN A 24 14.24 20.24 5.73
CA GLN A 24 14.63 21.64 5.51
C GLN A 24 14.59 22.02 4.03
N THR A 25 14.98 21.09 3.16
CA THR A 25 15.18 21.33 1.73
C THR A 25 14.12 20.67 0.84
N GLY A 26 13.40 19.68 1.37
CA GLY A 26 12.49 18.83 0.61
C GLY A 26 13.21 17.84 -0.31
N SER A 27 14.53 17.66 -0.20
CA SER A 27 15.28 16.77 -1.11
C SER A 27 15.18 15.30 -0.70
N PHE A 28 15.03 14.41 -1.70
CA PHE A 28 15.13 12.95 -1.55
C PHE A 28 16.53 12.40 -1.83
N ASP A 29 17.51 13.25 -2.17
CA ASP A 29 18.82 12.81 -2.69
C ASP A 29 19.54 11.88 -1.71
N SER A 30 19.55 12.23 -0.41
CA SER A 30 20.18 11.40 0.61
C SER A 30 19.50 10.03 0.72
N LEU A 31 18.17 10.00 0.63
CA LEU A 31 17.38 8.76 0.68
C LEU A 31 17.69 7.87 -0.53
N PHE A 32 17.68 8.45 -1.74
CA PHE A 32 17.97 7.73 -2.99
C PHE A 32 19.44 7.30 -3.11
N SER A 33 20.36 7.97 -2.40
CA SER A 33 21.75 7.52 -2.31
C SER A 33 21.94 6.30 -1.40
N ALA A 34 21.05 6.11 -0.42
CA ALA A 34 21.14 5.05 0.58
C ALA A 34 20.32 3.81 0.24
N PHE A 35 19.18 4.00 -0.45
CA PHE A 35 18.23 2.94 -0.76
C PHE A 35 17.88 2.92 -2.25
N THR A 36 17.79 1.72 -2.82
CA THR A 36 17.23 1.54 -4.16
C THR A 36 15.72 1.77 -4.09
N MET A 37 15.26 2.86 -4.72
CA MET A 37 13.86 3.29 -4.76
C MET A 37 13.45 3.61 -6.20
N PRO A 38 12.16 3.46 -6.53
CA PRO A 38 11.66 3.81 -7.84
C PRO A 38 11.86 5.30 -8.12
N GLN A 39 12.44 5.62 -9.28
CA GLN A 39 12.46 7.01 -9.74
C GLN A 39 11.06 7.46 -10.14
N ILE A 40 10.32 6.60 -10.85
CA ILE A 40 8.92 6.80 -11.21
C ILE A 40 8.11 5.57 -10.79
N LEU A 41 8.27 4.46 -11.50
CA LEU A 41 7.64 3.19 -11.19
C LEU A 41 8.58 2.04 -11.55
N ASP A 42 8.91 1.21 -10.56
CA ASP A 42 9.72 0.01 -10.76
C ASP A 42 8.83 -1.22 -10.68
N VAL A 43 9.07 -2.21 -11.55
CA VAL A 43 8.39 -3.50 -11.53
C VAL A 43 9.38 -4.58 -11.13
N VAL A 44 9.05 -5.36 -10.11
CA VAL A 44 9.92 -6.41 -9.56
C VAL A 44 9.18 -7.73 -9.44
N ASP A 45 9.73 -8.79 -10.02
CA ASP A 45 9.26 -10.17 -9.80
C ASP A 45 9.58 -10.59 -8.36
N VAL A 46 8.55 -10.99 -7.60
CA VAL A 46 8.71 -11.39 -6.18
C VAL A 46 8.33 -12.84 -5.92
N ALA A 47 7.52 -13.42 -6.81
CA ALA A 47 7.21 -14.85 -6.85
C ALA A 47 6.77 -15.24 -8.26
N PRO A 48 6.71 -16.54 -8.60
CA PRO A 48 6.15 -16.97 -9.88
C PRO A 48 4.75 -16.38 -10.10
N GLY A 49 4.57 -15.66 -11.21
CA GLY A 49 3.28 -15.03 -11.55
C GLY A 49 2.88 -13.84 -10.66
N VAL A 50 3.77 -13.31 -9.82
CA VAL A 50 3.47 -12.15 -8.95
C VAL A 50 4.59 -11.11 -9.01
N ARG A 51 4.20 -9.87 -9.27
CA ARG A 51 5.09 -8.71 -9.36
C ARG A 51 4.65 -7.59 -8.43
N LEU A 52 5.61 -6.85 -7.89
CA LEU A 52 5.34 -5.55 -7.29
C LEU A 52 5.47 -4.47 -8.37
N ALA A 53 4.54 -3.51 -8.36
CA ALA A 53 4.69 -2.23 -9.04
C ALA A 53 4.88 -1.15 -7.97
N LEU A 54 6.11 -0.66 -7.81
CA LEU A 54 6.53 0.26 -6.76
C LEU A 54 6.47 1.70 -7.29
N ALA A 55 5.51 2.50 -6.84
CA ALA A 55 5.25 3.83 -7.40
C ALA A 55 5.77 4.96 -6.51
N ASN A 56 6.65 5.81 -7.05
CA ASN A 56 7.09 7.04 -6.41
C ASN A 56 6.14 8.20 -6.73
N LEU A 57 5.30 8.59 -5.77
CA LEU A 57 4.37 9.71 -5.93
C LEU A 57 5.04 11.09 -5.81
N TYR A 58 6.27 11.14 -5.30
CA TYR A 58 6.98 12.36 -4.89
C TYR A 58 8.07 12.78 -5.87
N HIS A 59 8.09 12.20 -7.08
CA HIS A 59 9.13 12.46 -8.07
C HIS A 59 9.14 13.89 -8.64
N ARG A 60 8.07 14.67 -8.42
CA ARG A 60 7.95 16.08 -8.87
C ARG A 60 7.72 17.08 -7.75
N ASP A 61 7.04 16.66 -6.68
CA ASP A 61 6.74 17.47 -5.51
C ASP A 61 7.06 16.62 -4.29
N PRO A 62 7.96 17.09 -3.39
CA PRO A 62 8.38 16.27 -2.28
C PRO A 62 7.40 16.22 -1.11
N VAL A 63 6.41 17.12 -1.08
CA VAL A 63 5.48 17.28 0.04
C VAL A 63 4.15 16.58 -0.25
N THR A 64 3.71 16.63 -1.51
CA THR A 64 2.39 16.11 -1.92
C THR A 64 2.58 15.03 -2.97
N GLY A 65 1.94 13.87 -2.80
CA GLY A 65 1.98 12.81 -3.78
C GLY A 65 1.11 13.15 -5.00
N HIS A 66 1.67 12.99 -6.19
CA HIS A 66 0.96 13.18 -7.45
C HIS A 66 0.94 11.90 -8.28
N TRP A 67 -0.25 11.50 -8.75
CA TRP A 67 -0.39 10.53 -9.82
C TRP A 67 -0.23 11.24 -11.18
N THR A 68 1.01 11.30 -11.66
CA THR A 68 1.36 12.00 -12.90
C THR A 68 1.03 11.18 -14.15
N GLN A 69 1.16 11.79 -15.34
CA GLN A 69 0.98 11.08 -16.59
C GLN A 69 2.06 10.00 -16.80
N GLU A 70 3.28 10.24 -16.34
CA GLU A 70 4.39 9.29 -16.47
C GLU A 70 4.17 8.04 -15.62
N LEU A 71 3.62 8.19 -14.41
CA LEU A 71 3.18 7.07 -13.58
C LEU A 71 2.06 6.27 -14.26
N ASP A 72 1.11 6.98 -14.88
CA ASP A 72 -0.01 6.39 -15.61
C ASP A 72 0.47 5.51 -16.78
N GLU A 73 1.35 6.08 -17.61
CA GLU A 73 1.96 5.39 -18.75
C GLU A 73 2.82 4.20 -18.28
N ALA A 74 3.62 4.38 -17.23
CA ALA A 74 4.45 3.30 -16.68
C ALA A 74 3.60 2.13 -16.13
N LEU A 75 2.49 2.42 -15.44
CA LEU A 75 1.58 1.39 -14.94
C LEU A 75 0.91 0.63 -16.09
N ARG A 76 0.53 1.31 -17.16
CA ARG A 76 -0.05 0.69 -18.36
C ARG A 76 0.95 -0.21 -19.08
N VAL A 77 2.21 0.21 -19.17
CA VAL A 77 3.28 -0.64 -19.72
C VAL A 77 3.49 -1.88 -18.85
N ALA A 78 3.54 -1.71 -17.53
CA ALA A 78 3.64 -2.81 -16.59
C ALA A 78 2.47 -3.80 -16.71
N ASP A 79 1.24 -3.29 -16.87
CA ASP A 79 0.04 -4.10 -17.07
C ASP A 79 0.10 -4.90 -18.38
N LEU A 80 0.52 -4.29 -19.50
CA LEU A 80 0.68 -5.01 -20.77
C LEU A 80 1.70 -6.15 -20.67
N ALA A 81 2.82 -5.91 -19.97
CA ALA A 81 3.82 -6.94 -19.72
C ALA A 81 3.27 -8.06 -18.81
N ALA A 82 2.58 -7.69 -17.74
CA ALA A 82 1.97 -8.64 -16.81
C ALA A 82 0.90 -9.52 -17.50
N LYS A 83 0.04 -8.94 -18.34
CA LYS A 83 -0.92 -9.68 -19.17
C LYS A 83 -0.26 -10.70 -20.06
N LYS A 84 0.83 -10.32 -20.74
CA LYS A 84 1.57 -11.22 -21.63
C LYS A 84 2.14 -12.42 -20.88
N ASP A 85 2.58 -12.20 -19.65
CA ASP A 85 3.28 -13.20 -18.84
C ASP A 85 2.34 -13.97 -17.90
N GLY A 86 1.03 -13.64 -17.89
CA GLY A 86 0.07 -14.21 -16.94
C GLY A 86 0.39 -13.88 -15.49
N ALA A 87 0.94 -12.69 -15.23
CA ALA A 87 1.37 -12.26 -13.91
C ALA A 87 0.39 -11.26 -13.28
N ALA A 88 0.24 -11.33 -11.96
CA ALA A 88 -0.47 -10.34 -11.15
C ALA A 88 0.47 -9.20 -10.75
N LEU A 89 -0.06 -7.98 -10.74
CA LEU A 89 0.59 -6.77 -10.23
C LEU A 89 0.00 -6.40 -8.86
N LEU A 90 0.89 -6.16 -7.91
CA LEU A 90 0.60 -5.57 -6.61
C LEU A 90 1.13 -4.13 -6.63
N LEU A 91 0.23 -3.14 -6.73
CA LEU A 91 0.61 -1.74 -6.79
C LEU A 91 0.90 -1.21 -5.38
N VAL A 92 2.12 -0.74 -5.12
CA VAL A 92 2.53 -0.19 -3.82
C VAL A 92 2.78 1.31 -3.99
N LEU A 93 2.07 2.12 -3.21
CA LEU A 93 2.19 3.57 -3.19
C LEU A 93 1.93 4.12 -1.79
N HIS A 94 2.43 5.31 -1.44
CA HIS A 94 2.26 5.82 -0.07
C HIS A 94 0.83 6.29 0.23
N GLU A 95 0.25 7.09 -0.67
CA GLU A 95 -1.04 7.76 -0.45
C GLU A 95 -2.25 6.94 -0.91
N TRP A 96 -3.43 7.30 -0.41
CA TRP A 96 -4.69 6.58 -0.68
C TRP A 96 -5.22 6.86 -2.09
N ILE A 97 -5.88 5.85 -2.66
CA ILE A 97 -6.50 5.94 -4.00
C ILE A 97 -8.01 6.18 -3.96
N VAL A 98 -8.65 5.83 -2.84
CA VAL A 98 -10.08 6.04 -2.59
C VAL A 98 -10.25 6.85 -1.31
N PRO A 99 -11.25 7.76 -1.29
CA PRO A 99 -11.54 8.56 -0.10
C PRO A 99 -11.90 7.67 1.09
N GLY A 100 -11.64 8.19 2.29
CA GLY A 100 -11.93 7.50 3.53
C GLY A 100 -13.39 7.50 3.96
N HIS A 101 -14.27 8.24 3.26
CA HIS A 101 -15.69 8.52 3.59
C HIS A 101 -16.06 8.22 5.05
N VAL A 102 -15.72 9.15 5.94
CA VAL A 102 -16.10 9.06 7.35
C VAL A 102 -17.45 9.75 7.58
N ARG A 103 -17.80 10.77 6.77
CA ARG A 103 -19.08 11.50 6.91
C ARG A 103 -19.72 11.89 5.56
N PRO A 104 -21.06 11.98 5.49
CA PRO A 104 -21.74 12.64 4.37
C PRO A 104 -21.31 14.11 4.29
N GLY A 105 -20.82 14.55 3.13
CA GLY A 105 -20.38 15.94 2.88
C GLY A 105 -18.87 16.16 2.85
N ASP A 106 -18.05 15.13 3.14
CA ASP A 106 -16.61 15.18 2.92
C ASP A 106 -16.32 15.21 1.40
N ASP A 107 -15.37 16.05 0.97
CA ASP A 107 -14.97 16.17 -0.45
C ASP A 107 -14.45 14.83 -0.99
N TYR A 108 -14.74 14.52 -2.25
CA TYR A 108 -14.61 13.18 -2.86
C TYR A 108 -13.18 12.64 -2.87
N ASP A 109 -12.15 13.48 -2.67
CA ASP A 109 -10.74 13.08 -2.72
C ASP A 109 -9.90 13.59 -1.54
N THR A 110 -10.52 13.99 -0.42
CA THR A 110 -9.76 14.52 0.73
C THR A 110 -8.72 13.50 1.22
N GLY A 111 -7.45 13.87 1.04
CA GLY A 111 -6.23 13.11 1.33
C GLY A 111 -6.14 11.73 0.67
N CYS A 112 -6.67 11.66 -0.56
CA CYS A 112 -6.15 10.79 -1.60
C CYS A 112 -4.93 11.46 -2.26
N VAL A 113 -4.19 10.67 -3.05
CA VAL A 113 -3.17 11.18 -3.98
C VAL A 113 -3.75 12.24 -4.92
N VAL A 114 -2.97 13.28 -5.24
CA VAL A 114 -3.41 14.27 -6.23
C VAL A 114 -3.57 13.58 -7.59
N HIS A 115 -4.70 13.85 -8.26
CA HIS A 115 -5.16 13.14 -9.47
C HIS A 115 -5.53 11.66 -9.24
N ALA A 116 -6.07 11.34 -8.06
CA ALA A 116 -6.60 10.00 -7.77
C ALA A 116 -7.71 9.56 -8.73
N ASP A 117 -8.46 10.49 -9.34
CA ASP A 117 -9.44 10.21 -10.39
C ASP A 117 -8.80 9.56 -11.61
N ARG A 118 -7.65 10.08 -12.07
CA ARG A 118 -6.85 9.47 -13.14
C ARG A 118 -6.36 8.09 -12.74
N LEU A 119 -5.78 7.96 -11.54
CA LEU A 119 -5.30 6.66 -11.05
C LEU A 119 -6.44 5.64 -11.04
N ARG A 120 -7.60 6.01 -10.51
CA ARG A 120 -8.79 5.13 -10.50
C ARG A 120 -9.22 4.75 -11.91
N ALA A 121 -9.24 5.68 -12.86
CA ALA A 121 -9.56 5.36 -14.26
C ALA A 121 -8.56 4.34 -14.84
N THR A 122 -7.27 4.54 -14.60
CA THR A 122 -6.23 3.62 -15.08
C THR A 122 -6.27 2.25 -14.40
N LEU A 123 -6.59 2.19 -13.11
CA LEU A 123 -6.78 0.93 -12.40
C LEU A 123 -7.97 0.10 -12.92
N VAL A 124 -9.01 0.77 -13.41
CA VAL A 124 -10.13 0.08 -14.08
C VAL A 124 -9.68 -0.61 -15.37
N GLU A 125 -8.71 -0.04 -16.08
CA GLU A 125 -8.22 -0.55 -17.37
C GLU A 125 -7.06 -1.56 -17.21
N CYS A 126 -6.23 -1.39 -16.19
CA CYS A 126 -5.08 -2.25 -15.89
C CYS A 126 -5.50 -3.51 -15.12
N SER A 127 -6.08 -4.48 -15.82
CA SER A 127 -6.66 -5.69 -15.23
C SER A 127 -5.66 -6.62 -14.53
N SER A 128 -4.34 -6.43 -14.73
CA SER A 128 -3.33 -7.19 -13.99
C SER A 128 -3.12 -6.66 -12.58
N VAL A 129 -3.56 -5.43 -12.27
CA VAL A 129 -3.48 -4.89 -10.91
C VAL A 129 -4.57 -5.53 -10.06
N VAL A 130 -4.17 -6.44 -9.16
CA VAL A 130 -5.10 -7.24 -8.35
C VAL A 130 -5.30 -6.66 -6.94
N ALA A 131 -4.29 -5.96 -6.44
CA ALA A 131 -4.34 -5.30 -5.15
C ALA A 131 -3.48 -4.03 -5.12
N THR A 132 -3.84 -3.10 -4.24
CA THR A 132 -3.04 -1.90 -3.95
C THR A 132 -2.66 -1.88 -2.48
N PHE A 133 -1.45 -1.43 -2.18
CA PHE A 133 -0.91 -1.31 -0.83
C PHE A 133 -0.58 0.14 -0.54
N SER A 134 -1.14 0.68 0.55
CA SER A 134 -0.86 2.04 0.97
C SER A 134 -0.66 2.21 2.48
N GLY A 135 -0.08 3.35 2.85
CA GLY A 135 0.21 3.74 4.23
C GLY A 135 -0.51 5.04 4.57
N HIS A 136 0.28 6.11 4.70
CA HIS A 136 -0.06 7.53 4.90
C HIS A 136 -1.11 7.89 5.98
N ARG A 137 -2.31 7.31 5.96
CA ARG A 137 -3.40 7.57 6.92
C ARG A 137 -3.25 6.85 8.26
N HIS A 138 -2.31 5.92 8.36
CA HIS A 138 -2.01 5.19 9.59
C HIS A 138 -3.20 4.35 10.10
N VAL A 139 -4.07 3.91 9.20
CA VAL A 139 -5.25 3.08 9.50
C VAL A 139 -5.08 1.71 8.87
N ASN A 140 -5.48 0.66 9.59
CA ASN A 140 -5.68 -0.65 9.00
C ASN A 140 -7.00 -0.69 8.23
N ARG A 141 -6.95 -1.00 6.94
CA ARG A 141 -8.14 -1.19 6.09
C ARG A 141 -7.92 -2.34 5.11
N LEU A 142 -8.94 -3.18 4.92
CA LEU A 142 -8.99 -4.21 3.90
C LEU A 142 -10.35 -4.14 3.19
N ARG A 143 -10.38 -3.68 1.94
CA ARG A 143 -11.64 -3.48 1.21
C ARG A 143 -11.53 -3.90 -0.24
N LEU A 144 -12.67 -4.29 -0.81
CA LEU A 144 -12.79 -4.45 -2.25
C LEU A 144 -13.28 -3.15 -2.86
N TRP A 145 -12.54 -2.61 -3.83
CA TRP A 145 -13.01 -1.53 -4.69
C TRP A 145 -13.10 -2.06 -6.11
N ARG A 146 -14.34 -2.21 -6.60
CA ARG A 146 -14.66 -2.96 -7.82
C ARG A 146 -14.16 -4.40 -7.72
N ASP A 147 -13.08 -4.72 -8.41
CA ASP A 147 -12.44 -6.02 -8.53
C ASP A 147 -10.97 -5.99 -8.05
N ILE A 148 -10.58 -4.94 -7.33
CA ILE A 148 -9.23 -4.70 -6.79
C ILE A 148 -9.29 -4.68 -5.26
N VAL A 149 -8.38 -5.41 -4.62
CA VAL A 149 -8.26 -5.39 -3.16
C VAL A 149 -7.42 -4.20 -2.71
N LEU A 150 -7.97 -3.35 -1.85
CA LEU A 150 -7.29 -2.23 -1.23
C LEU A 150 -6.79 -2.64 0.15
N VAL A 151 -5.49 -2.54 0.35
CA VAL A 151 -4.81 -2.90 1.59
C VAL A 151 -4.11 -1.67 2.14
N ASP A 152 -4.64 -1.13 3.24
CA ASP A 152 -3.98 -0.05 3.96
C ASP A 152 -3.47 -0.55 5.31
N THR A 153 -2.26 -0.13 5.63
CA THR A 153 -1.57 -0.58 6.83
C THR A 153 -1.34 0.57 7.78
N ALA A 154 -1.70 0.35 9.05
CA ALA A 154 -1.43 1.31 10.10
C ALA A 154 0.08 1.53 10.28
N CYS A 155 0.46 2.70 10.79
CA CYS A 155 1.88 3.04 10.91
C CYS A 155 2.60 2.17 11.94
N LEU A 156 3.89 1.92 11.68
CA LEU A 156 4.74 1.13 12.57
C LEU A 156 5.02 1.83 13.91
N VAL A 157 4.93 3.17 13.96
CA VAL A 157 5.36 4.00 15.09
C VAL A 157 4.21 4.55 15.93
N GLY A 158 2.96 4.26 15.56
CA GLY A 158 1.75 4.70 16.25
C GLY A 158 0.81 3.52 16.52
N HIS A 159 -0.12 3.64 17.47
CA HIS A 159 -1.11 2.60 17.76
C HIS A 159 -1.87 2.20 16.47
N PRO A 160 -2.06 0.90 16.16
CA PRO A 160 -1.80 -0.28 16.99
C PRO A 160 -0.36 -0.83 17.00
N LEU A 161 0.59 -0.15 16.35
CA LEU A 161 2.04 -0.39 16.41
C LEU A 161 2.44 -1.79 15.96
N GLY A 162 2.49 -1.97 14.65
CA GLY A 162 2.63 -3.28 14.04
C GLY A 162 2.94 -3.24 12.55
N PHE A 163 2.93 -4.41 11.95
CA PHE A 163 3.05 -4.59 10.50
C PHE A 163 2.01 -5.60 10.02
N ARG A 164 1.81 -5.64 8.71
CA ARG A 164 0.84 -6.51 8.07
C ARG A 164 1.56 -7.63 7.31
N GLU A 165 1.12 -8.85 7.56
CA GLU A 165 1.42 -10.01 6.73
C GLU A 165 0.29 -10.21 5.72
N ILE A 166 0.68 -10.54 4.48
CA ILE A 166 -0.21 -10.80 3.37
C ILE A 166 0.15 -12.16 2.80
N THR A 167 -0.84 -13.03 2.69
CA THR A 167 -0.72 -14.31 1.99
C THR A 167 -1.63 -14.29 0.77
N LEU A 168 -1.07 -14.60 -0.40
CA LEU A 168 -1.81 -14.84 -1.63
C LEU A 168 -1.87 -16.35 -1.85
N ASP A 169 -3.08 -16.88 -1.96
CA ASP A 169 -3.35 -18.29 -2.21
C ASP A 169 -3.63 -18.52 -3.70
N ASN A 170 -3.24 -19.69 -4.22
CA ASN A 170 -3.47 -20.11 -5.59
C ASN A 170 -4.97 -20.17 -5.95
N ASP A 171 -5.86 -20.32 -4.95
CA ASP A 171 -7.31 -20.28 -5.15
C ASP A 171 -7.87 -18.85 -5.35
N GLY A 172 -6.99 -17.84 -5.37
CA GLY A 172 -7.32 -16.44 -5.62
C GLY A 172 -7.65 -15.62 -4.37
N PHE A 173 -7.43 -16.17 -3.18
CA PHE A 173 -7.69 -15.48 -1.91
C PHE A 173 -6.48 -14.67 -1.44
N LEU A 174 -6.76 -13.45 -0.95
CA LEU A 174 -5.81 -12.62 -0.21
C LEU A 174 -6.18 -12.69 1.27
N GLN A 175 -5.27 -13.23 2.08
CA GLN A 175 -5.38 -13.26 3.52
C GLN A 175 -4.52 -12.15 4.12
N SER A 176 -5.08 -11.46 5.12
CA SER A 176 -4.39 -10.42 5.84
C SER A 176 -4.30 -10.76 7.31
N ARG A 177 -3.13 -10.51 7.90
CA ARG A 177 -2.91 -10.63 9.33
C ARG A 177 -2.09 -9.47 9.84
N PHE A 178 -2.63 -8.71 10.80
CA PHE A 178 -1.90 -7.63 11.44
C PHE A 178 -1.17 -8.14 12.68
N HIS A 179 0.15 -7.92 12.73
CA HIS A 179 1.03 -8.31 13.82
C HIS A 179 1.39 -7.08 14.65
N VAL A 180 0.85 -7.03 15.87
CA VAL A 180 1.25 -6.04 16.86
C VAL A 180 2.65 -6.37 17.37
N LEU A 181 3.54 -5.38 17.43
CA LEU A 181 4.87 -5.58 17.98
C LEU A 181 4.80 -5.81 19.50
N ASP A 182 5.64 -6.70 20.00
CA ASP A 182 5.76 -6.98 21.43
C ASP A 182 6.58 -5.90 22.15
N CYS A 183 6.00 -4.71 22.24
CA CYS A 183 6.60 -3.51 22.85
C CYS A 183 5.60 -2.87 23.82
N PRO A 184 5.27 -3.52 24.96
CA PRO A 184 4.13 -3.13 25.81
C PRO A 184 4.20 -1.69 26.34
N GLN A 185 5.39 -1.22 26.70
CA GLN A 185 5.58 0.17 27.16
C GLN A 185 5.33 1.19 26.04
N LEU A 186 5.83 0.91 24.83
CA LEU A 186 5.65 1.77 23.67
C LEU A 186 4.19 1.77 23.20
N LEU A 187 3.53 0.60 23.23
CA LEU A 187 2.11 0.44 22.95
C LEU A 187 1.25 1.28 23.91
N ALA A 188 1.50 1.18 25.21
CA ALA A 188 0.78 1.97 26.21
C ALA A 188 1.00 3.47 26.00
N SER A 189 2.25 3.88 25.76
CA SER A 189 2.62 5.28 25.51
C SER A 189 1.98 5.82 24.24
N SER A 190 1.93 5.02 23.17
CA SER A 190 1.32 5.40 21.90
C SER A 190 -0.20 5.52 22.02
N ARG A 191 -0.86 4.55 22.66
CA ARG A 191 -2.31 4.57 22.92
C ARG A 191 -2.73 5.79 23.75
N ALA A 192 -1.91 6.20 24.72
CA ALA A 192 -2.20 7.36 25.57
C ALA A 192 -2.14 8.72 24.85
N ARG A 193 -1.59 8.80 23.62
CA ARG A 193 -1.50 10.06 22.84
C ARG A 193 -2.79 10.42 22.13
N CYS A 194 -3.73 9.48 21.98
CA CYS A 194 -4.97 9.68 21.23
C CYS A 194 -6.19 9.22 22.06
N SER A 195 -7.38 9.70 21.68
CA SER A 195 -8.62 9.21 22.28
C SER A 195 -8.85 7.73 21.96
N ASN A 196 -9.69 7.05 22.74
CA ASN A 196 -10.07 5.67 22.45
C ASN A 196 -10.71 5.52 21.06
N GLU A 197 -11.53 6.49 20.64
CA GLU A 197 -12.15 6.52 19.32
C GLU A 197 -11.11 6.59 18.19
N MET A 198 -10.11 7.47 18.33
CA MET A 198 -9.01 7.57 17.35
C MET A 198 -8.17 6.29 17.32
N ASN A 199 -7.86 5.71 18.48
CA ASN A 199 -7.14 4.44 18.55
C ASN A 199 -7.91 3.30 17.87
N GLN A 200 -9.24 3.23 18.06
CA GLN A 200 -10.09 2.27 17.37
C GLN A 200 -10.11 2.52 15.86
N HIS A 201 -10.17 3.79 15.43
CA HIS A 201 -10.08 4.16 14.02
C HIS A 201 -8.76 3.69 13.38
N TYR A 202 -7.61 3.98 14.00
CA TYR A 202 -6.31 3.51 13.49
C TYR A 202 -6.18 1.99 13.48
N ALA A 203 -6.73 1.32 14.50
CA ALA A 203 -6.71 -0.13 14.59
C ALA A 203 -7.54 -0.82 13.48
N GLY A 204 -8.55 -0.16 12.91
CA GLY A 204 -9.49 -0.73 11.96
C GLY A 204 -10.47 -1.71 12.59
N GLU A 205 -11.25 -2.41 11.77
CA GLU A 205 -12.11 -3.52 12.19
C GLU A 205 -11.33 -4.84 12.26
N GLU A 206 -11.95 -5.89 12.80
CA GLU A 206 -11.31 -7.21 12.86
C GLU A 206 -11.01 -7.78 11.48
N LEU A 207 -11.93 -7.61 10.53
CA LEU A 207 -11.72 -8.03 9.13
C LEU A 207 -10.66 -7.17 8.43
N ASP A 208 -10.49 -5.90 8.84
CA ASP A 208 -9.41 -5.07 8.31
C ASP A 208 -8.03 -5.58 8.75
N ARG A 209 -7.93 -6.20 9.93
CA ARG A 209 -6.67 -6.73 10.48
C ARG A 209 -6.41 -8.19 10.10
N ASN A 210 -7.44 -9.03 10.20
CA ASN A 210 -7.36 -10.49 10.19
C ASN A 210 -8.38 -11.09 9.20
N GLY A 211 -8.59 -10.42 8.07
CA GLY A 211 -9.59 -10.80 7.07
C GLY A 211 -9.04 -11.70 5.96
N VAL A 212 -9.96 -12.43 5.33
CA VAL A 212 -9.74 -13.17 4.08
C VAL A 212 -10.71 -12.62 3.05
N VAL A 213 -10.19 -12.22 1.89
CA VAL A 213 -10.98 -11.62 0.81
C VAL A 213 -10.61 -12.30 -0.50
N LEU A 214 -11.61 -12.62 -1.32
CA LEU A 214 -11.36 -13.06 -2.70
C LEU A 214 -10.80 -11.88 -3.48
N ALA A 215 -9.63 -12.05 -4.13
CA ALA A 215 -9.07 -11.10 -5.07
C ALA A 215 -9.51 -11.50 -6.49
N PRO A 216 -10.59 -10.91 -7.06
CA PRO A 216 -11.25 -11.49 -8.23
C PRO A 216 -10.34 -11.56 -9.45
N ARG A 217 -9.53 -10.51 -9.67
CA ARG A 217 -8.54 -10.48 -10.76
C ARG A 217 -7.43 -11.51 -10.56
N TYR A 218 -6.98 -11.71 -9.32
CA TYR A 218 -5.96 -12.71 -9.03
C TYR A 218 -6.46 -14.13 -9.29
N GLN A 219 -7.70 -14.42 -8.90
CA GLN A 219 -8.35 -15.70 -9.20
C GLN A 219 -8.44 -15.93 -10.72
N GLN A 220 -8.77 -14.90 -11.51
CA GLN A 220 -8.84 -15.03 -12.97
C GLN A 220 -7.47 -15.32 -13.61
N ILE A 221 -6.40 -14.78 -13.04
CA ILE A 221 -5.03 -14.98 -13.54
C ILE A 221 -4.50 -16.37 -13.15
N THR A 222 -4.83 -16.86 -11.95
CA THR A 222 -4.27 -18.10 -11.38
C THR A 222 -5.14 -19.34 -11.55
N GLY A 223 -6.46 -19.18 -11.64
CA GLY A 223 -7.44 -20.27 -11.80
C GLY A 223 -7.77 -20.61 -13.26
N GLY A 224 -6.98 -20.11 -14.22
CA GLY A 224 -7.05 -20.43 -15.64
C GLY A 224 -6.26 -21.68 -16.01
#